data_AF-A0A535GLA8-F1
#
_entry.id   AF-A0A535GLA8-F1
#
_cell.length_a   1.000
_cell.length_b   1.000
_cell.length_c   1.000
_cell.angle_alpha   90.00
_cell.angle_beta   90.00
_cell.angle_gamma   90.00
#
_symmetry.space_group_name_H-M   'P 1'
#
loop_
_entity.id
_entity.type
_entity.pdbx_description
1 polymer ?
#
loop_
_entity_poly.entity_id
_entity_poly.type
_entity_poly.pdbx_seq_one_letter_code
_entity_poly.pdbx_strand_id
1 'polypeptide(L)' 'MVASLVSHPGDAILEAKVAPVELPLSDPLARVDGVMNAITIHSDTLQEVTVIGPGAGRLQTGQGLLADLLAIAKTT' A
#
# COMPACT_ATOMS: atom_id res chain seq x y z
N MET A 1 13.10 1.77 -0.57
CA MET A 1 12.54 2.83 0.29
C MET A 1 11.21 2.35 0.81
N VAL A 2 10.88 2.64 2.06
CA VAL A 2 9.59 2.28 2.67
C VAL A 2 8.86 3.56 3.03
N ALA A 3 7.56 3.60 2.72
CA ALA A 3 6.66 4.62 3.22
C ALA A 3 5.87 4.03 4.40
N SER A 4 5.72 4.78 5.48
CA SER A 4 4.94 4.39 6.65
C SER A 4 3.91 5.45 6.98
N LEU A 5 2.75 5.00 7.43
CA LEU A 5 1.68 5.85 7.95
C LEU A 5 1.22 5.27 9.29
N VAL A 6 1.28 6.06 10.36
CA VAL A 6 0.87 5.64 11.69
C VAL A 6 -0.18 6.62 12.22
N SER A 7 -1.30 6.07 12.69
CA SER A 7 -2.34 6.81 13.39
C SER A 7 -2.11 6.69 14.90
N HIS A 8 -2.18 7.80 15.62
CA HIS A 8 -2.08 7.83 17.09
C HIS A 8 -3.49 7.96 17.70
N PRO A 9 -4.03 6.89 18.32
CA PRO A 9 -5.36 6.94 18.92
C PRO A 9 -5.41 7.99 20.05
N GLY A 10 -6.42 8.87 20.00
CA GLY A 10 -6.66 9.88 21.03
C GLY A 10 -6.31 11.32 20.62
N ASP A 11 -5.31 11.50 19.76
CA ASP A 11 -4.81 12.84 19.40
C ASP A 11 -5.18 13.31 17.98
N ALA A 12 -5.86 12.46 17.18
CA ALA A 12 -6.15 12.70 15.77
C ALA A 12 -4.90 13.05 14.93
N ILE A 13 -3.73 12.56 15.35
CA ILE A 13 -2.45 12.78 14.70
C ILE A 13 -2.13 11.61 13.77
N LEU A 14 -1.74 11.97 12.55
CA LEU A 14 -1.26 11.04 11.53
C LEU A 14 0.20 11.35 11.23
N GLU A 15 1.09 10.38 11.43
CA GLU A 15 2.51 10.50 11.10
C GLU A 15 2.81 9.76 9.80
N ALA A 16 3.38 10.47 8.82
CA ALA A 16 3.78 9.93 7.53
C ALA A 16 5.28 10.13 7.30
N LYS A 17 5.97 9.09 6.84
CA LYS A 17 7.42 9.13 6.57
C LYS A 17 7.77 8.29 5.35
N VAL A 18 8.79 8.72 4.61
CA VAL A 18 9.45 7.92 3.57
C VAL A 18 10.95 7.93 3.84
N ALA A 19 11.55 6.74 3.95
CA ALA A 19 12.99 6.60 4.18
C ALA A 19 13.52 5.24 3.71
N PRO A 20 14.84 5.08 3.53
CA PRO A 20 15.47 3.77 3.60
C PRO A 20 15.27 3.19 5.01
N VAL A 21 14.84 1.93 5.09
CA VAL A 21 14.57 1.22 6.36
C VAL A 21 15.16 -0.19 6.23
N GLU A 22 15.85 -0.64 7.26
CA GLU A 22 16.31 -2.03 7.36
C GLU A 22 15.12 -2.94 7.71
N LEU A 23 14.95 -4.02 6.96
CA LEU A 23 13.86 -4.97 7.14
C LEU A 23 14.42 -6.37 7.43
N PRO A 24 13.89 -7.12 8.41
CA PRO A 24 14.18 -8.53 8.57
C PRO A 24 13.82 -9.31 7.29
N LEU A 25 14.58 -10.35 6.95
CA LEU A 25 14.28 -11.16 5.76
C LEU A 25 12.95 -11.93 5.85
N SER A 26 12.39 -12.07 7.05
CA SER A 26 11.06 -12.62 7.29
C SER A 26 9.92 -11.63 7.02
N ASP A 27 10.23 -10.33 6.92
CA ASP A 27 9.24 -9.30 6.64
C ASP A 27 8.73 -9.45 5.19
N PRO A 28 7.41 -9.47 4.95
CA PRO A 28 6.84 -9.57 3.61
C PRO A 28 7.36 -8.51 2.62
N LEU A 29 7.70 -7.31 3.10
CA LEU A 29 8.21 -6.21 2.28
C LEU A 29 9.68 -6.44 1.86
N ALA A 30 10.44 -7.28 2.57
CA ALA A 30 11.85 -7.50 2.27
C ALA A 30 12.10 -8.23 0.93
N ARG A 31 11.06 -8.83 0.34
CA ARG A 31 11.14 -9.60 -0.92
C ARG A 31 10.47 -8.90 -2.10
N VAL A 32 10.10 -7.64 -1.94
CA VAL A 32 9.39 -6.85 -2.96
C VAL A 32 10.43 -6.17 -3.85
N ASP A 33 10.59 -6.71 -5.05
CA ASP A 33 11.63 -6.30 -6.00
C ASP A 33 11.07 -5.88 -7.37
N GLY A 34 11.90 -5.21 -8.15
CA GLY A 34 11.59 -4.82 -9.53
C GLY A 34 10.47 -3.77 -9.60
N VAL A 35 9.41 -4.09 -10.33
CA VAL A 35 8.23 -3.21 -10.51
C VAL A 35 7.10 -3.49 -9.53
N MET A 36 7.31 -4.42 -8.60
CA MET A 36 6.33 -4.78 -7.59
C MET A 36 6.32 -3.71 -6.50
N ASN A 37 5.13 -3.34 -6.07
CA ASN A 37 4.89 -2.58 -4.85
C ASN A 37 4.16 -3.49 -3.87
N ALA A 38 4.29 -3.16 -2.58
CA ALA A 38 3.54 -3.80 -1.53
C ALA A 38 3.11 -2.80 -0.48
N ILE A 39 1.99 -3.11 0.19
CA ILE A 39 1.47 -2.36 1.32
C ILE A 39 1.13 -3.39 2.41
N THR A 40 1.72 -3.21 3.58
CA THR A 40 1.39 -3.97 4.79
C THR A 40 0.53 -3.11 5.69
N ILE A 41 -0.62 -3.64 6.11
CA ILE A 41 -1.59 -2.98 6.97
C ILE A 41 -1.64 -3.72 8.29
N HIS A 42 -1.38 -3.00 9.38
CA HIS A 42 -1.59 -3.45 10.74
C HIS A 42 -2.87 -2.82 11.26
N SER A 43 -3.76 -3.61 11.85
CA SER A 43 -4.96 -3.10 12.52
C SER A 43 -5.23 -3.90 13.80
N ASP A 44 -6.08 -3.34 14.66
CA ASP A 44 -6.43 -3.98 15.93
C ASP A 44 -7.37 -5.18 15.74
N THR A 45 -8.10 -5.22 14.62
CA THR A 45 -9.19 -6.18 14.38
C THR A 45 -8.85 -7.26 13.37
N LEU A 46 -7.84 -7.04 12.53
CA LEU A 46 -7.36 -8.00 11.56
C LEU A 46 -5.91 -8.35 11.88
N GLN A 47 -5.54 -9.60 11.60
CA GLN A 47 -4.13 -9.93 11.49
C GLN A 47 -3.50 -9.12 10.36
N GLU A 48 -2.19 -8.94 10.43
CA GLU A 48 -1.41 -8.21 9.43
C GLU A 48 -1.76 -8.66 8.00
N VAL A 49 -2.12 -7.70 7.15
CA VAL A 49 -2.48 -7.95 5.74
C VAL A 49 -1.45 -7.29 4.85
N THR A 50 -0.81 -8.09 4.00
CA THR A 50 0.08 -7.57 2.95
C THR A 50 -0.56 -7.73 1.57
N VAL A 51 -0.69 -6.63 0.83
CA VAL A 51 -1.11 -6.62 -0.56
C VAL A 51 0.10 -6.38 -1.43
N ILE A 52 0.34 -7.25 -2.41
CA ILE A 52 1.50 -7.19 -3.31
C ILE A 52 1.00 -7.17 -4.75
N GLY A 53 1.53 -6.27 -5.57
CA GLY A 53 1.15 -6.16 -6.97
C GLY A 53 2.08 -5.23 -7.76
N PRO A 54 2.06 -5.30 -9.09
CA PRO A 54 2.85 -4.39 -9.91
C PRO A 54 2.35 -2.94 -9.72
N GLY A 55 3.25 -2.04 -9.30
CA GLY A 55 2.93 -0.65 -8.97
C GLY A 55 3.04 0.33 -10.14
N ALA A 56 3.61 -0.11 -11.26
CA ALA A 56 3.79 0.69 -12.46
C ALA A 56 3.70 -0.19 -13.71
N GLY A 57 3.30 0.43 -14.83
CA GLY A 57 3.24 -0.23 -16.13
C GLY A 57 1.98 0.14 -16.90
N ARG A 58 2.07 0.11 -18.23
CA ARG A 58 0.98 0.57 -19.12
C ARG A 58 -0.34 -0.15 -18.85
N LEU A 59 -0.29 -1.47 -18.63
CA LEU A 59 -1.48 -2.27 -18.36
C LEU A 59 -2.06 -1.94 -16.98
N GLN A 60 -1.21 -1.89 -15.94
CA GLN A 60 -1.61 -1.64 -14.56
C GLN A 60 -2.26 -0.27 -14.42
N THR A 61 -1.63 0.77 -14.98
CA THR A 61 -2.18 2.12 -15.00
C THR A 61 -3.50 2.18 -15.79
N GLY A 62 -3.59 1.49 -16.92
CA GLY A 62 -4.82 1.41 -17.71
C GLY A 62 -5.97 0.71 -16.95
N GLN A 63 -5.69 -0.34 -16.19
CA GLN A 63 -6.68 -1.02 -15.36
C GLN A 63 -7.17 -0.13 -14.21
N GLY A 64 -6.28 0.63 -13.56
CA GLY A 64 -6.67 1.61 -12.54
C GLY A 64 -7.67 2.64 -13.07
N LEU A 65 -7.35 3.25 -14.23
CA LEU A 65 -8.26 4.20 -14.88
C LEU A 65 -9.62 3.58 -15.24
N LEU A 66 -9.63 2.37 -15.79
CA LEU A 66 -10.88 1.68 -16.14
C LEU A 66 -11.73 1.39 -14.89
N ALA A 67 -11.11 0.93 -13.81
CA ALA A 67 -11.80 0.67 -12.55
C ALA A 67 -12.47 1.94 -12.00
N ASP A 68 -11.76 3.07 -12.02
CA ASP A 68 -12.30 4.36 -11.59
C ASP A 68 -13.48 4.81 -12.47
N LEU A 69 -13.37 4.68 -13.79
CA LEU A 69 -14.47 5.01 -14.72
C LEU A 69 -15.72 4.16 -14.45
N LEU A 70 -15.55 2.86 -14.20
CA LEU A 70 -16.67 1.97 -13.86
C LEU A 70 -17.29 2.33 -12.51
N ALA A 71 -16.49 2.73 -11.53
CA ALA A 71 -16.99 3.16 -10.22
C ALA A 71 -17.82 4.45 -10.34
N ILE A 72 -17.34 5.44 -11.10
CA ILE A 72 -18.08 6.68 -11.38
C ILE A 72 -19.40 6.37 -12.09
N ALA A 73 -19.35 5.54 -13.14
CA ALA A 73 -20.53 5.18 -13.92
C ALA A 73 -21.59 4.43 -13.08
N LYS A 74 -21.19 3.62 -12.10
CA LYS A 74 -22.12 2.96 -11.16
C LYS A 74 -22.82 3.93 -10.19
N THR A 75 -22.22 5.10 -9.96
CA THR A 75 -22.71 6.08 -8.98
C THR A 75 -23.64 7.12 -9.62
N THR A 76 -23.81 7.06 -10.94
CA THR A 76 -24.77 7.87 -11.72
C THR A 76 -25.98 7.01 -12.08
#